data_AF-A0A3R6EYJ6-F1
#
_entry.id   AF-A0A3R6EYJ6-F1
#
_cell.length_a   1.000
_cell.length_b   1.000
_cell.length_c   1.000
_cell.angle_alpha   90.00
_cell.angle_beta   90.00
_cell.angle_gamma   90.00
#
_symmetry.space_group_name_H-M   'P 1'
#
loop_
_entity.id
_entity.type
_entity.pdbx_description
1 polymer ?
#
loop_
_entity_poly.entity_id
_entity_poly.type
_entity_poly.pdbx_seq_one_letter_code
_entity_poly.pdbx_strand_id
1 'polypeptide(L)' 'MKQKIVHLHSKVNEKGVLVELDLDEEIKKLKRDNYVVKQIASSSSSNIVDIRGTTTFVHVFLLAEKQE' A
#
# COMPACT_ATOMS: atom_id res chain seq x y z
N MET A 1 14.70 -19.29 0.03
CA MET A 1 14.04 -18.01 -0.29
C MET A 1 12.85 -17.72 0.63
N LYS A 2 12.91 -16.64 1.41
CA LYS A 2 11.84 -16.20 2.33
C LYS A 2 11.10 -14.99 1.74
N GLN A 3 9.80 -15.11 1.50
CA GLN A 3 8.95 -14.04 0.97
C GLN A 3 8.02 -13.46 2.04
N LYS A 4 7.60 -12.21 1.89
CA LYS A 4 6.56 -11.54 2.70
C LYS A 4 5.73 -10.60 1.83
N ILE A 5 4.46 -10.43 2.18
CA ILE A 5 3.57 -9.43 1.58
C ILE A 5 3.40 -8.29 2.58
N VAL A 6 3.67 -7.06 2.14
CA VAL A 6 3.32 -5.84 2.89
C VAL A 6 2.05 -5.27 2.28
N HIS A 7 1.04 -5.04 3.11
CA HIS A 7 -0.21 -4.39 2.72
C HIS A 7 -0.24 -2.97 3.27
N LEU A 8 -0.33 -2.01 2.36
CA LEU A 8 -0.50 -0.60 2.68
C LEU A 8 -1.92 -0.18 2.33
N HIS A 9 -2.58 0.48 3.26
CA HIS A 9 -3.98 0.88 3.14
C HIS A 9 -4.09 2.37 3.39
N SER A 10 -4.57 3.11 2.39
CA SER A 10 -4.62 4.57 2.42
C SER A 10 -5.96 5.09 1.93
N LYS A 11 -6.46 6.12 2.60
CA LYS A 11 -7.67 6.83 2.22
C LYS A 11 -7.37 7.83 1.10
N VAL A 12 -8.28 7.96 0.15
CA VAL A 12 -8.25 9.03 -0.86
C VAL A 12 -9.01 10.23 -0.32
N ASN A 13 -8.40 11.42 -0.35
CA ASN A 13 -9.07 12.66 0.02
C ASN A 13 -9.99 13.17 -1.09
N GLU A 14 -10.71 14.25 -0.82
CA GLU A 14 -11.66 14.87 -1.76
C GLU A 14 -11.02 15.36 -3.07
N LYS A 15 -9.69 15.55 -3.10
CA LYS A 15 -8.92 15.93 -4.30
C LYS A 15 -8.39 14.73 -5.09
N GLY A 16 -8.73 13.51 -4.70
CA GLY A 16 -8.21 12.30 -5.33
C GLY A 16 -6.78 11.94 -4.93
N VAL A 17 -6.24 12.56 -3.86
CA VAL A 17 -4.86 12.33 -3.41
C VAL A 17 -4.85 11.34 -2.23
N LEU A 18 -3.87 10.44 -2.24
CA LEU A 18 -3.64 9.48 -1.16
C LEU A 18 -3.17 10.20 0.09
N VAL A 19 -3.84 9.91 1.20
CA VAL A 19 -3.50 10.43 2.53
C VAL A 19 -2.62 9.39 3.22
N GLU A 20 -1.50 9.83 3.78
CA GLU A 20 -0.64 9.00 4.65
C GLU A 20 -0.04 7.74 3.97
N LEU A 21 0.24 7.80 2.66
CA LEU A 21 0.97 6.74 1.95
C LEU A 21 2.33 7.26 1.45
N ASP A 22 3.41 6.79 2.08
CA ASP A 22 4.78 6.98 1.60
C ASP A 22 5.38 5.63 1.20
N LEU A 23 5.28 5.31 -0.08
CA LEU A 23 5.81 4.07 -0.64
C LEU A 23 7.33 4.01 -0.58
N ASP A 24 8.01 5.15 -0.71
CA ASP A 24 9.46 5.20 -0.72
C ASP A 24 10.01 4.88 0.66
N GLU A 25 9.40 5.40 1.73
CA GLU A 25 9.78 5.06 3.10
C GLU A 25 9.54 3.58 3.42
N GLU A 26 8.42 3.00 2.97
CA GLU A 26 8.17 1.56 3.14
C GLU A 26 9.17 0.69 2.37
N ILE A 27 9.52 1.07 1.14
CA ILE A 27 10.56 0.37 0.36
C ILE A 27 11.93 0.51 1.03
N LYS A 28 12.27 1.69 1.60
CA LYS A 28 13.51 1.88 2.36
C LYS A 28 13.56 1.01 3.62
N LYS A 29 12.45 0.86 4.35
CA LYS A 29 12.35 -0.07 5.49
C LYS A 29 12.61 -1.51 5.04
N LEU A 30 11.97 -1.94 3.94
CA LEU A 30 12.19 -3.27 3.37
C LEU A 30 13.64 -3.51 2.99
N LYS A 31 14.30 -2.54 2.33
CA LYS A 31 15.72 -2.64 1.99
C LYS A 31 16.61 -2.76 3.22
N ARG A 32 16.34 -1.99 4.29
CA ARG A 32 17.06 -2.09 5.58
C ARG A 32 16.94 -3.48 6.22
N ASP A 33 15.82 -4.16 6.01
CA ASP A 33 15.57 -5.51 6.50
C ASP A 33 16.15 -6.62 5.59
N ASN A 34 16.98 -6.27 4.59
CA ASN A 34 17.47 -7.15 3.52
C ASN A 34 16.34 -7.79 2.69
N TYR A 35 15.24 -7.06 2.47
CA TYR A 35 14.19 -7.45 1.54
C TYR A 35 14.23 -6.58 0.27
N VAL A 36 13.97 -7.21 -0.88
CA VAL A 36 13.77 -6.53 -2.17
C VAL A 36 12.34 -6.73 -2.63
N VAL A 37 11.68 -5.63 -3.01
CA VAL A 37 10.36 -5.69 -3.63
C VAL A 37 10.49 -6.29 -5.03
N LYS A 38 9.74 -7.36 -5.28
CA LYS A 38 9.68 -8.09 -6.56
C LYS A 38 8.47 -7.72 -7.38
N GLN A 39 7.35 -7.44 -6.71
CA GLN A 39 6.10 -7.10 -7.36
C GLN A 39 5.31 -6.10 -6.52
N ILE A 40 4.60 -5.21 -7.22
CA ILE A 40 3.66 -4.25 -6.64
C ILE A 40 2.31 -4.51 -7.29
N ALA A 41 1.27 -4.70 -6.49
CA ALA A 41 -0.11 -4.77 -6.94
C ALA A 41 -0.94 -3.71 -6.21
N SER A 42 -1.97 -3.18 -6.87
CA SER A 42 -2.88 -2.25 -6.22
C SER A 42 -4.33 -2.57 -6.55
N SER A 43 -5.21 -2.26 -5.61
CA SER A 43 -6.65 -2.29 -5.80
C SER A 43 -7.29 -1.12 -5.06
N SER A 44 -8.50 -0.76 -5.46
CA SER A 44 -9.30 0.22 -4.74
C SER A 44 -10.56 -0.42 -4.20
N SER A 45 -11.03 0.10 -3.06
CA SER A 45 -12.34 -0.22 -2.52
C SER A 45 -13.08 1.07 -2.21
N SER A 46 -14.39 1.04 -2.39
CA SER A 46 -15.26 2.19 -2.13
C SER A 46 -16.35 1.75 -1.17
N ASN A 47 -16.40 2.41 -0.02
CA ASN A 47 -17.49 2.24 0.93
C ASN A 47 -18.49 3.37 0.71
N ILE A 48 -19.69 3.02 0.23
CA ILE A 48 -20.81 3.96 0.14
C ILE A 48 -21.36 4.13 1.56
N VAL A 49 -21.21 5.33 2.11
CA VAL A 49 -21.83 5.68 3.40
C VAL A 49 -23.07 6.51 3.07
N ASP A 50 -24.21 5.81 2.99
CA ASP A 50 -25.58 6.23 2.65
C ASP A 50 -25.88 7.74 2.57
N ILE A 51 -25.44 8.55 3.54
CA ILE A 51 -25.78 9.97 3.69
C ILE A 51 -24.56 10.92 3.78
N ARG A 52 -23.33 10.39 3.84
CA ARG A 52 -22.09 11.17 4.06
C ARG A 52 -21.12 11.15 2.88
N GLY A 53 -21.48 10.47 1.79
CA GLY A 53 -20.67 10.33 0.58
C GLY A 53 -19.91 9.00 0.50
N THR A 54 -19.18 8.82 -0.59
CA THR A 54 -18.34 7.63 -0.83
C THR A 54 -16.98 7.83 -0.21
N THR A 55 -16.54 6.89 0.63
CA THR A 55 -15.14 6.85 1.08
C THR A 55 -14.38 5.85 0.22
N THR A 56 -13.38 6.33 -0.50
CA THR A 56 -12.51 5.51 -1.35
C THR A 56 -11.19 5.23 -0.64
N PHE A 57 -10.75 3.98 -0.71
CA PHE A 57 -9.46 3.52 -0.23
C PHE A 57 -8.66 2.92 -1.38
N VAL A 58 -7.34 3.07 -1.30
CA VAL A 58 -6.39 2.36 -2.15
C VAL A 58 -5.59 1.42 -1.28
N HIS A 59 -5.46 0.20 -1.77
CA HIS A 59 -4.66 -0.87 -1.19
C HIS A 59 -3.46 -1.10 -2.09
N VAL A 60 -2.25 -1.08 -1.53
CA VAL A 60 -1.02 -1.43 -2.24
C VAL A 60 -0.41 -2.65 -1.57
N PHE A 61 -0.08 -3.66 -2.35
CA PHE A 61 0.55 -4.88 -1.90
C PHE A 61 1.96 -4.97 -2.48
N LEU A 62 2.95 -5.06 -1.60
CA LEU A 62 4.35 -5.25 -1.97
C LEU A 62 4.74 -6.70 -1.68
N LEU A 63 5.02 -7.48 -2.72
CA LEU A 63 5.67 -8.77 -2.56
C LEU A 63 7.17 -8.53 -2.42
N ALA A 64 7.70 -8.83 -1.24
CA ALA A 64 9.10 -8.64 -0.92
C ALA A 64 9.79 -9.98 -0.64
N GLU A 65 11.01 -10.13 -1.13
CA GLU A 65 11.81 -11.34 -1.00
C GLU A 65 13.12 -11.02 -0.30
N LYS A 66 13.50 -11.86 0.67
CA LYS A 66 14.75 -11.69 1.39
C LYS A 66 15.94 -11.96 0.47
N GLN A 67 16.89 -11.04 0.41
CA GLN A 67 18.18 -11.26 -0.23
C GLN A 67 18.96 -12.31 0.60
N GLU A 68 19.32 -13.41 -0.05
CA GLU A 68 20.21 -14.46 0.47
C GLU A 68 21.67 -14.02 0.41
#